data_AF-A0A812SKN6-F1
#
_entry.id   AF-A0A812SKN6-F1
#
_cell.length_a   1.000
_cell.length_b   1.000
_cell.length_c   1.000
_cell.angle_alpha   90.00
_cell.angle_beta   90.00
_cell.angle_gamma   90.00
#
_symmetry.space_group_name_H-M   'P 1'
#
loop_
_entity.id
_entity.type
_entity.pdbx_description
1 polymer ?
#
loop_
_entity_poly.entity_id
_entity_poly.type
_entity_poly.pdbx_seq_one_letter_code
_entity_poly.pdbx_strand_id
1 'polypeptide(L)'
;MIRQQTAPGSPILAVLVTVSWALVSFLGWMGREAGGGGVGADSRTMSLFAQIMTRVSLEGSTLVMKAVSQNDAVSLRSALATAPRKRRMQDVLSVTVGSQSISPLDWSIDTGHLDCATTIIQDLLTIRGDRQVYYYGCDALFERHPDFISKLSVNAPALLFTLLDGLIWRSRIVERDLRRAIYYIKNLIQDCLM
;
A
#
# COMPACT_ATOMS: atom_id res chain seq x y z
N MET A 1 -15.87 21.34 -25.69
CA MET A 1 -16.22 22.12 -24.49
C MET A 1 -16.77 21.15 -23.45
N ILE A 2 -15.89 20.48 -22.70
CA ILE A 2 -16.27 19.51 -21.67
C ILE A 2 -15.51 19.92 -20.41
N ARG A 3 -16.26 20.47 -19.45
CA ARG A 3 -15.81 20.77 -18.09
C ARG A 3 -15.48 19.44 -17.41
N GLN A 4 -14.20 19.19 -17.12
CA GLN A 4 -13.85 18.23 -16.09
C GLN A 4 -14.15 18.85 -14.74
N GLN A 5 -15.14 18.29 -14.05
CA GLN A 5 -15.48 18.60 -12.67
C GLN A 5 -14.34 18.16 -11.76
N THR A 6 -13.82 19.12 -11.00
CA THR A 6 -12.93 18.93 -9.86
C THR A 6 -13.71 18.29 -8.71
N ALA A 7 -13.41 17.03 -8.38
CA ALA A 7 -13.71 16.46 -7.07
C ALA A 7 -12.57 16.81 -6.10
N PRO A 8 -12.83 17.05 -4.79
CA PRO A 8 -11.83 17.51 -3.84
C PRO A 8 -10.93 16.33 -3.41
N GLY A 9 -10.03 15.92 -4.30
CA GLY A 9 -8.97 14.97 -3.97
C GLY A 9 -7.99 15.63 -3.01
N SER A 10 -7.68 14.96 -1.90
CA SER A 10 -6.80 15.48 -0.85
C SER A 10 -5.54 16.14 -1.44
N PRO A 11 -5.14 17.33 -0.95
CA PRO A 11 -3.96 18.04 -1.46
C PRO A 11 -2.64 17.24 -1.31
N ILE A 12 -2.67 16.12 -0.56
CA ILE A 12 -1.52 15.31 -0.19
C ILE A 12 -1.17 14.28 -1.27
N LEU A 13 -2.18 13.67 -1.90
CA LEU A 13 -2.00 12.75 -3.05
C LEU A 13 -1.46 13.51 -4.27
N ALA A 14 -1.92 14.75 -4.48
CA ALA A 14 -1.41 15.58 -5.55
C ALA A 14 0.06 15.95 -5.34
N VAL A 15 0.48 16.32 -4.12
CA VAL A 15 1.85 16.80 -3.86
C VAL A 15 2.89 15.68 -3.90
N LEU A 16 2.63 14.50 -3.33
CA LEU A 16 3.63 13.42 -3.34
C LEU A 16 3.72 12.68 -4.68
N VAL A 17 2.60 12.52 -5.39
CA VAL A 17 2.60 11.97 -6.76
C VAL A 17 3.21 12.98 -7.72
N THR A 18 2.89 14.27 -7.64
CA THR A 18 3.60 15.28 -8.47
C THR A 18 5.08 15.33 -8.12
N VAL A 19 5.50 15.23 -6.86
CA VAL A 19 6.94 15.22 -6.53
C VAL A 19 7.63 13.97 -7.06
N SER A 20 7.01 12.78 -6.99
CA SER A 20 7.59 11.54 -7.50
C SER A 20 7.61 11.48 -9.04
N TRP A 21 6.50 11.83 -9.70
CA TRP A 21 6.42 11.91 -11.16
C TRP A 21 7.26 13.06 -11.73
N ALA A 22 7.33 14.20 -11.03
CA ALA A 22 8.23 15.29 -11.38
C ALA A 22 9.69 14.86 -11.19
N LEU A 23 10.05 14.12 -10.13
CA LEU A 23 11.42 13.60 -9.98
C LEU A 23 11.79 12.64 -11.09
N VAL A 24 10.91 11.70 -11.46
CA VAL A 24 11.17 10.72 -12.53
C VAL A 24 11.22 11.41 -13.90
N SER A 25 10.31 12.35 -14.17
CA SER A 25 10.29 13.13 -15.41
C SER A 25 11.45 14.11 -15.50
N PHE A 26 11.87 14.71 -14.38
CA PHE A 26 13.00 15.62 -14.27
C PHE A 26 14.33 14.88 -14.38
N LEU A 27 14.46 13.68 -13.80
CA LEU A 27 15.62 12.79 -14.00
C LEU A 27 15.71 12.32 -15.46
N GLY A 28 14.58 11.97 -16.08
CA GLY A 28 14.51 11.61 -17.49
C GLY A 28 14.84 12.77 -18.45
N TRP A 29 14.41 13.99 -18.10
CA TRP A 29 14.74 15.22 -18.84
C TRP A 29 16.21 15.64 -18.65
N MET A 30 16.76 15.58 -17.42
CA MET A 30 18.19 15.81 -17.14
C MET A 30 19.10 14.84 -17.89
N GLY A 31 18.73 13.56 -17.98
CA GLY A 31 19.47 12.57 -18.76
C GLY A 31 19.51 12.89 -20.26
N ARG A 32 18.54 13.65 -20.76
CA ARG A 32 18.41 14.05 -22.17
C ARG A 32 19.13 15.36 -22.49
N GLU A 33 19.25 16.29 -21.53
CA GLU A 33 19.99 17.54 -21.69
C GLU A 33 21.51 17.43 -21.45
N ALA A 34 21.98 16.36 -20.80
CA ALA A 34 23.42 16.11 -20.64
C ALA A 34 24.18 15.93 -21.97
N GLY A 35 23.49 15.79 -23.11
CA GLY A 35 24.08 15.70 -24.45
C GLY A 35 24.28 17.02 -25.19
N GLY A 36 23.87 18.17 -24.65
CA GLY A 36 23.88 19.44 -25.39
C GLY A 36 24.24 20.66 -24.56
N GLY A 37 25.54 21.00 -24.51
CA GLY A 37 26.06 22.37 -24.43
C GLY A 37 25.69 23.26 -23.22
N GLY A 38 26.60 23.31 -22.24
CA GLY A 38 26.94 24.58 -21.56
C GLY A 38 26.10 25.03 -20.36
N VAL A 39 26.10 24.31 -19.23
CA VAL A 39 25.66 24.85 -17.91
C VAL A 39 26.52 24.26 -16.79
N GLY A 40 27.52 25.00 -16.31
CA GLY A 40 28.64 24.49 -15.49
C GLY A 40 28.47 24.49 -13.96
N ALA A 41 27.42 25.12 -13.40
CA ALA A 41 27.24 25.23 -11.94
C ALA A 41 25.84 24.79 -11.47
N ASP A 42 24.78 25.22 -12.14
CA ASP A 42 23.39 24.97 -11.71
C ASP A 42 22.94 23.51 -11.94
N SER A 43 23.50 22.84 -12.95
CA SER A 43 23.27 21.41 -13.19
C SER A 43 23.87 20.53 -12.07
N ARG A 44 24.99 20.95 -11.48
CA ARG A 44 25.69 20.23 -10.42
C ARG A 44 24.99 20.39 -9.07
N THR A 45 24.49 21.61 -8.77
CA THR A 45 23.71 21.84 -7.55
C THR A 45 22.39 21.07 -7.60
N MET A 46 21.66 21.08 -8.73
CA MET A 46 20.44 20.29 -8.89
C MET A 46 20.68 18.78 -8.79
N SER A 47 21.77 18.27 -9.36
CA SER A 47 22.15 16.86 -9.23
C SER A 47 22.44 16.48 -7.78
N LEU A 48 23.15 17.33 -7.02
CA LEU A 48 23.39 17.12 -5.59
C LEU A 48 22.09 17.14 -4.77
N PHE A 49 21.17 18.07 -5.04
CA PHE A 49 19.87 18.10 -4.38
C PHE A 49 19.06 16.84 -4.66
N ALA A 50 19.02 16.38 -5.91
CA ALA A 50 18.34 15.13 -6.28
C ALA A 50 18.93 13.92 -5.55
N GLN A 51 20.26 13.84 -5.45
CA GLN A 51 20.95 12.75 -4.74
C GLN A 51 20.66 12.78 -3.23
N ILE A 52 20.72 13.96 -2.60
CA ILE A 52 20.44 14.11 -1.17
C ILE A 52 18.97 13.77 -0.88
N MET A 53 18.03 14.26 -1.69
CA MET A 53 16.60 13.95 -1.53
C MET A 53 16.31 12.46 -1.71
N THR A 54 16.95 11.82 -2.70
CA THR A 54 16.80 10.38 -2.93
C THR A 54 17.36 9.58 -1.75
N ARG A 55 18.51 9.99 -1.22
CA ARG A 55 19.14 9.34 -0.07
C ARG A 55 18.30 9.47 1.21
N VAL A 56 17.81 10.68 1.51
CA VAL A 56 16.93 10.93 2.65
C VAL A 56 15.63 10.14 2.52
N SER A 57 15.07 10.02 1.31
CA SER A 57 13.88 9.21 1.07
C SER A 57 14.12 7.72 1.27
N LEU A 58 15.28 7.20 0.82
CA LEU A 58 15.63 5.79 0.98
C LEU A 58 15.98 5.42 2.43
N GLU A 59 16.65 6.31 3.15
CA GLU A 59 17.08 6.10 4.54
C GLU A 59 15.95 6.38 5.55
N GLY A 60 15.01 7.27 5.22
CA GLY A 60 13.85 7.62 6.07
C GLY A 60 12.62 6.72 5.87
N SER A 61 12.61 5.86 4.85
CA SER A 61 11.47 5.00 4.52
C SER A 61 11.60 3.62 5.19
N THR A 62 10.49 3.09 5.71
CA THR A 62 10.46 1.73 6.27
C THR A 62 10.70 0.70 5.17
N LEU A 63 11.21 -0.50 5.53
CA LEU A 63 11.44 -1.57 4.56
C LEU A 63 10.19 -1.92 3.75
N VAL A 64 9.02 -1.86 4.40
CA VAL A 64 7.69 -2.04 3.79
C VAL A 64 7.43 -0.97 2.74
N MET A 65 7.61 0.31 3.09
CA MET A 65 7.31 1.42 2.19
C MET A 65 8.31 1.49 1.02
N LYS A 66 9.58 1.12 1.24
CA LYS A 66 10.57 0.97 0.17
C LYS A 66 10.14 -0.10 -0.84
N ALA A 67 9.74 -1.28 -0.36
CA ALA A 67 9.27 -2.35 -1.25
C ALA A 67 8.00 -1.97 -2.01
N VAL A 68 7.04 -1.30 -1.35
CA VAL A 68 5.81 -0.80 -1.98
C VAL A 68 6.12 0.26 -3.04
N SER A 69 7.07 1.16 -2.80
CA SER A 69 7.45 2.20 -3.77
C SER A 69 8.05 1.63 -5.06
N GLN A 70 8.67 0.46 -4.99
CA GLN A 70 9.29 -0.23 -6.12
C GLN A 70 8.37 -1.29 -6.77
N ASN A 71 7.14 -1.45 -6.27
CA ASN A 71 6.21 -2.52 -6.63
C ASN A 71 6.85 -3.93 -6.58
N ASP A 72 7.74 -4.17 -5.61
CA ASP A 72 8.41 -5.46 -5.45
C ASP A 72 7.75 -6.30 -4.36
N ALA A 73 6.89 -7.23 -4.79
CA ALA A 73 6.20 -8.17 -3.93
C ALA A 73 7.15 -9.14 -3.19
N VAL A 74 8.31 -9.46 -3.76
CA VAL A 74 9.27 -10.41 -3.14
C VAL A 74 9.98 -9.75 -1.97
N SER A 75 10.50 -8.53 -2.19
CA SER A 75 11.10 -7.73 -1.11
C SER A 75 10.09 -7.35 -0.04
N LEU A 76 8.82 -7.16 -0.40
CA LEU A 76 7.77 -6.90 0.58
C LEU A 76 7.54 -8.12 1.48
N ARG A 77 7.43 -9.33 0.90
CA ARG A 77 7.28 -10.57 1.70
C ARG A 77 8.46 -10.81 2.63
N SER A 78 9.69 -10.52 2.19
CA SER A 78 10.87 -10.67 3.05
C SER A 78 10.87 -9.64 4.18
N ALA A 79 10.53 -8.37 3.90
CA ALA A 79 10.38 -7.34 4.92
C ALA A 79 9.31 -7.70 5.95
N LEU A 80 8.15 -8.20 5.50
CA LEU A 80 7.09 -8.68 6.40
C LEU A 80 7.57 -9.88 7.22
N ALA A 81 8.32 -10.83 6.64
CA ALA A 81 8.86 -11.98 7.35
C ALA A 81 9.76 -11.57 8.54
N THR A 82 10.53 -10.49 8.39
CA THR A 82 11.39 -9.93 9.45
C THR A 82 10.58 -9.24 10.55
N ALA A 83 9.41 -8.68 10.25
CA ALA A 83 8.58 -7.98 11.22
C ALA A 83 7.96 -8.94 12.28
N PRO A 84 7.91 -8.54 13.56
CA PRO A 84 7.35 -9.35 14.63
C PRO A 84 5.85 -9.58 14.42
N ARG A 85 5.39 -10.82 14.63
CA ARG A 85 4.03 -11.29 14.27
C ARG A 85 2.89 -10.38 14.76
N LYS A 86 2.99 -9.84 15.99
CA LYS A 86 1.96 -8.98 16.60
C LYS A 86 1.92 -7.54 16.04
N ARG A 87 3.01 -7.04 15.43
CA ARG A 87 3.09 -5.67 14.87
C ARG A 87 3.07 -5.63 13.35
N ARG A 88 3.17 -6.78 12.68
CA ARG A 88 3.27 -6.86 11.22
C ARG A 88 2.15 -6.10 10.48
N MET A 89 0.91 -6.17 10.96
CA MET A 89 -0.17 -5.38 10.37
C MET A 89 0.01 -3.89 10.65
N GLN A 90 0.43 -3.51 11.85
CA GLN A 90 0.63 -2.12 12.20
C GLN A 90 1.64 -1.49 11.23
N ASP A 91 2.70 -2.23 10.89
CA ASP A 91 3.69 -1.83 9.90
C ASP A 91 3.13 -1.69 8.45
N VAL A 92 1.96 -2.26 8.18
CA VAL A 92 1.33 -2.29 6.84
C VAL A 92 0.09 -1.40 6.72
N LEU A 93 -0.62 -1.15 7.83
CA LEU A 93 -1.79 -0.29 7.90
C LEU A 93 -1.45 1.12 8.39
N SER A 94 -0.38 1.28 9.19
CA SER A 94 -0.01 2.56 9.77
C SER A 94 1.51 2.68 9.92
N VAL A 95 2.16 3.21 8.90
CA VAL A 95 3.54 3.68 9.00
C VAL A 95 3.52 5.14 9.39
N THR A 96 4.10 5.47 10.54
CA THR A 96 4.22 6.86 10.99
C THR A 96 5.58 7.40 10.55
N VAL A 97 5.58 8.48 9.79
CA VAL A 97 6.79 9.24 9.40
C VAL A 97 6.63 10.65 9.94
N GLY A 98 7.39 10.97 11.00
CA GLY A 98 7.27 12.26 11.68
C GLY A 98 5.88 12.46 12.30
N SER A 99 5.15 13.48 11.84
CA SER A 99 3.78 13.80 12.30
C SER A 99 2.67 13.17 11.45
N GLN A 100 3.01 12.45 10.39
CA GLN A 100 2.04 11.91 9.44
C GLN A 100 1.97 10.38 9.52
N SER A 101 0.77 9.82 9.47
CA SER A 101 0.53 8.39 9.37
C SER A 101 0.07 8.04 7.95
N ILE A 102 0.85 7.23 7.24
CA ILE A 102 0.52 6.74 5.90
C ILE A 102 0.20 5.25 6.02
N SER A 103 -0.81 4.80 5.27
CA SER A 103 -1.16 3.38 5.13
C SER A 103 -0.48 2.85 3.86
N PRO A 104 0.55 1.98 3.97
CA PRO A 104 1.15 1.32 2.81
C PRO A 104 0.14 0.62 1.90
N LEU A 105 -0.92 0.04 2.48
CA LEU A 105 -2.01 -0.56 1.72
C LEU A 105 -2.75 0.46 0.85
N ASP A 106 -3.17 1.60 1.42
CA ASP A 106 -3.81 2.65 0.63
C ASP A 106 -2.91 3.16 -0.47
N TRP A 107 -1.65 3.39 -0.12
CA TRP A 107 -0.67 3.89 -1.07
C TRP A 107 -0.56 2.94 -2.27
N SER A 108 -0.44 1.63 -2.03
CA SER A 108 -0.38 0.64 -3.11
C SER A 108 -1.62 0.60 -3.99
N ILE A 109 -2.82 0.87 -3.43
CA ILE A 109 -4.06 0.96 -4.21
C ILE A 109 -4.06 2.25 -5.04
N ASP A 110 -3.70 3.38 -4.44
CA ASP A 110 -3.72 4.69 -5.09
C ASP A 110 -2.66 4.81 -6.20
N THR A 111 -1.51 4.14 -6.05
CA THR A 111 -0.47 4.07 -7.09
C THR A 111 -0.66 2.92 -8.09
N GLY A 112 -1.64 2.04 -7.88
CA GLY A 112 -1.89 0.89 -8.76
C GLY A 112 -0.87 -0.26 -8.65
N HIS A 113 -0.14 -0.35 -7.54
CA HIS A 113 0.80 -1.44 -7.24
C HIS A 113 0.05 -2.70 -6.76
N LEU A 114 -0.67 -3.34 -7.69
CA LEU A 114 -1.60 -4.44 -7.40
C LEU A 114 -0.90 -5.66 -6.79
N ASP A 115 0.34 -5.98 -7.18
CA ASP A 115 1.08 -7.13 -6.65
C ASP A 115 1.43 -6.95 -5.17
N CYS A 116 1.89 -5.76 -4.80
CA CYS A 116 2.12 -5.38 -3.41
C CYS A 116 0.81 -5.35 -2.62
N ALA A 117 -0.26 -4.77 -3.17
CA ALA A 117 -1.57 -4.73 -2.52
C ALA A 117 -2.13 -6.14 -2.28
N THR A 118 -2.01 -7.03 -3.27
CA THR A 118 -2.43 -8.45 -3.18
C THR A 118 -1.68 -9.16 -2.04
N THR A 119 -0.36 -9.01 -1.99
CA THR A 119 0.46 -9.65 -0.96
C THR A 119 0.19 -9.11 0.43
N ILE A 120 -0.09 -7.81 0.56
CA ILE A 120 -0.54 -7.19 1.81
C ILE A 120 -1.87 -7.78 2.27
N ILE A 121 -2.87 -7.81 1.39
CA ILE A 121 -4.22 -8.31 1.72
C ILE A 121 -4.13 -9.78 2.16
N GLN A 122 -3.38 -10.60 1.42
CA GLN A 122 -3.14 -11.99 1.79
C GLN A 122 -2.44 -12.12 3.16
N ASP A 123 -1.44 -11.30 3.46
CA ASP A 123 -0.74 -11.34 4.76
C ASP A 123 -1.66 -10.93 5.92
N LEU A 124 -2.48 -9.90 5.72
CA LEU A 124 -3.44 -9.39 6.72
C LEU A 124 -4.56 -10.38 7.01
N LEU A 125 -5.12 -11.02 5.97
CA LEU A 125 -6.23 -11.97 6.10
C LEU A 125 -5.78 -13.38 6.47
N THR A 126 -4.47 -13.65 6.53
CA THR A 126 -3.98 -14.94 7.01
C THR A 126 -4.16 -15.02 8.53
N ILE A 127 -5.05 -15.90 8.99
CA ILE A 127 -5.18 -16.23 10.42
C ILE A 127 -3.88 -16.88 10.90
N ARG A 128 -3.23 -16.27 11.89
CA ARG A 128 -1.99 -16.77 12.48
C ARG A 128 -2.19 -16.98 13.97
N GLY A 129 -1.92 -18.21 14.43
CA GLY A 129 -1.88 -18.53 15.84
C GLY A 129 -0.49 -18.32 16.42
N ASP A 130 -0.41 -17.66 17.56
CA ASP A 130 0.69 -17.83 18.52
C ASP A 130 0.20 -18.71 19.69
N ARG A 131 1.11 -19.15 20.57
CA ARG A 131 0.79 -20.03 21.70
C ARG A 131 -0.31 -19.49 22.61
N GLN A 132 -0.53 -18.17 22.63
CA GLN A 132 -1.45 -17.50 23.53
C GLN A 132 -2.64 -16.81 22.84
N VAL A 133 -2.54 -16.45 21.55
CA VAL A 133 -3.55 -15.63 20.86
C VAL A 133 -3.59 -15.97 19.37
N TYR A 134 -4.80 -16.08 18.81
CA TYR A 134 -5.02 -16.05 17.37
C TYR A 134 -5.13 -14.61 16.91
N TYR A 135 -4.38 -14.28 15.88
CA TYR A 135 -4.37 -12.97 15.28
C TYR A 135 -4.97 -13.04 13.88
N TYR A 136 -5.96 -12.19 13.63
CA TYR A 136 -6.63 -12.04 12.35
C TYR A 136 -6.75 -10.57 12.02
N GLY A 137 -6.26 -10.18 10.85
CA GLY A 137 -6.06 -8.77 10.55
C GLY A 137 -7.25 -8.03 9.94
N CYS A 138 -8.40 -8.69 9.86
CA CYS A 138 -9.58 -8.12 9.23
C CYS A 138 -10.17 -6.95 10.03
N ASP A 139 -10.32 -7.10 11.35
CA ASP A 139 -10.98 -6.05 12.15
C ASP A 139 -10.24 -4.72 12.09
N ALA A 140 -8.92 -4.73 12.25
CA ALA A 140 -8.11 -3.51 12.21
C ALA A 140 -7.96 -2.94 10.78
N LEU A 141 -8.10 -3.76 9.74
CA LEU A 141 -8.19 -3.26 8.36
C LEU A 141 -9.43 -2.37 8.20
N PHE A 142 -10.59 -2.86 8.63
CA PHE A 142 -11.86 -2.12 8.52
C PHE A 142 -12.00 -1.01 9.55
N GLU A 143 -11.37 -1.12 10.73
CA GLU A 143 -11.28 -0.02 11.71
C GLU A 143 -10.50 1.17 11.15
N ARG A 144 -9.39 0.90 10.44
CA ARG A 144 -8.59 1.95 9.81
C ARG A 144 -9.26 2.49 8.55
N HIS A 145 -9.87 1.62 7.76
CA HIS A 145 -10.46 1.92 6.46
C HIS A 145 -11.90 1.40 6.38
N PRO A 146 -12.91 2.14 6.88
CA PRO A 146 -14.30 1.70 6.81
C PRO A 146 -14.79 1.59 5.36
N ASP A 147 -14.33 2.49 4.48
CA ASP A 147 -14.73 2.55 3.06
C ASP A 147 -13.82 1.70 2.15
N PHE A 148 -13.11 0.71 2.71
CA PHE A 148 -12.12 -0.07 1.96
C PHE A 148 -12.70 -0.79 0.74
N ILE A 149 -13.94 -1.31 0.85
CA ILE A 149 -14.61 -2.04 -0.22
C ILE A 149 -14.96 -1.12 -1.38
N SER A 150 -15.50 0.07 -1.10
CA SER A 150 -15.85 1.04 -2.14
C SER A 150 -14.59 1.52 -2.86
N LYS A 151 -13.52 1.83 -2.12
CA LYS A 151 -12.21 2.20 -2.68
C LYS A 151 -11.64 1.10 -3.58
N LEU A 152 -11.69 -0.15 -3.14
CA LEU A 152 -11.26 -1.30 -3.94
C LEU A 152 -12.09 -1.47 -5.22
N SER A 153 -13.41 -1.32 -5.14
CA SER A 153 -14.30 -1.49 -6.30
C SER A 153 -14.02 -0.48 -7.42
N VAL A 154 -13.62 0.75 -7.06
CA VAL A 154 -13.32 1.83 -8.01
C VAL A 154 -11.88 1.73 -8.52
N ASN A 155 -10.90 1.56 -7.62
CA ASN A 155 -9.48 1.70 -7.98
C ASN A 155 -8.84 0.37 -8.41
N ALA A 156 -9.27 -0.76 -7.86
CA ALA A 156 -8.61 -2.05 -8.06
C ALA A 156 -9.59 -3.25 -7.91
N PRO A 157 -10.55 -3.42 -8.84
CA PRO A 157 -11.59 -4.45 -8.72
C PRO A 157 -11.02 -5.88 -8.74
N ALA A 158 -9.84 -6.11 -9.32
CA ALA A 158 -9.17 -7.41 -9.31
C ALA A 158 -8.84 -7.91 -7.89
N LEU A 159 -8.54 -6.99 -6.96
CA LEU A 159 -8.19 -7.31 -5.57
C LEU A 159 -9.41 -7.73 -4.74
N LEU A 160 -10.63 -7.46 -5.23
CA LEU A 160 -11.87 -7.78 -4.53
C LEU A 160 -12.02 -9.30 -4.35
N PHE A 161 -11.61 -10.09 -5.36
CA PHE A 161 -11.59 -11.55 -5.24
C PHE A 161 -10.60 -12.02 -4.18
N THR A 162 -9.41 -11.40 -4.10
CA THR A 162 -8.40 -11.73 -3.09
C THR A 162 -8.88 -11.40 -1.69
N LEU A 163 -9.58 -10.27 -1.52
CA LEU A 163 -10.21 -9.88 -0.26
C LEU A 163 -11.28 -10.91 0.14
N LEU A 164 -12.22 -11.21 -0.76
CA LEU A 164 -13.33 -12.12 -0.46
C LEU A 164 -12.88 -13.55 -0.14
N ASP A 165 -11.87 -14.09 -0.83
CA ASP A 165 -11.31 -15.41 -0.50
C ASP A 165 -10.65 -15.43 0.89
N GLY A 166 -10.03 -14.32 1.31
CA GLY A 166 -9.45 -14.17 2.64
C GLY A 166 -10.47 -13.96 3.78
N LEU A 167 -11.73 -13.66 3.46
CA LEU A 167 -12.83 -13.59 4.44
C LEU A 167 -13.47 -14.96 4.72
N ILE A 168 -13.00 -16.01 4.06
CA ILE A 168 -13.52 -17.37 4.22
C ILE A 168 -12.44 -18.25 4.83
N TRP A 169 -12.68 -18.71 6.05
CA TRP A 169 -11.88 -19.79 6.62
C TRP A 169 -12.52 -21.15 6.35
N ARG A 170 -11.72 -22.12 5.91
CA ARG A 170 -12.17 -23.49 5.61
C ARG A 170 -11.37 -24.48 6.47
N SER A 171 -12.08 -25.36 7.18
CA SER A 171 -11.45 -26.47 7.89
C SER A 171 -10.77 -27.43 6.90
N ARG A 172 -9.63 -28.00 7.30
CA ARG A 172 -8.99 -29.10 6.55
C ARG A 172 -9.65 -30.45 6.79
N ILE A 173 -10.37 -30.59 7.91
CA ILE A 173 -11.03 -31.83 8.31
C ILE A 173 -12.40 -31.89 7.63
N VAL A 174 -12.67 -33.01 6.97
CA VAL A 174 -13.97 -33.33 6.37
C VAL A 174 -14.63 -34.37 7.28
N GLU A 175 -15.80 -34.05 7.79
CA GLU A 175 -16.60 -34.95 8.63
C GLU A 175 -17.91 -35.23 7.90
N ARG A 176 -18.22 -36.52 7.67
CA ARG A 176 -19.46 -36.96 6.99
C ARG A 176 -19.68 -36.27 5.64
N ASP A 177 -18.62 -36.16 4.84
CA ASP A 177 -18.61 -35.48 3.54
C ASP A 177 -18.93 -33.97 3.58
N LEU A 178 -19.00 -33.38 4.78
CA LEU A 178 -19.20 -31.96 5.00
C LEU A 178 -17.91 -31.31 5.51
N ARG A 179 -17.67 -30.07 5.08
CA ARG A 179 -16.53 -29.25 5.52
C ARG A 179 -17.04 -28.02 6.25
N ARG A 180 -16.52 -27.76 7.45
CA ARG A 180 -16.81 -26.52 8.18
C ARG A 180 -16.14 -25.32 7.47
N ALA A 181 -16.93 -24.31 7.17
CA ALA A 181 -16.47 -23.00 6.71
C ALA A 181 -16.97 -21.90 7.67
N ILE A 182 -16.13 -20.91 7.93
CA ILE A 182 -16.46 -19.72 8.73
C ILE A 182 -16.34 -18.52 7.80
N TYR A 183 -17.40 -17.73 7.72
CA TYR A 183 -17.47 -16.52 6.92
C TYR A 183 -17.37 -15.29 7.83
N TYR A 184 -16.43 -14.40 7.53
CA TYR A 184 -16.27 -13.13 8.24
C TYR A 184 -17.08 -12.03 7.52
N ILE A 185 -18.34 -11.90 7.89
CA ILE A 185 -19.30 -11.00 7.22
C ILE A 185 -19.53 -9.69 8.02
N LYS A 186 -19.06 -9.61 9.26
CA LYS A 186 -19.30 -8.49 10.19
C LYS A 186 -19.08 -7.11 9.54
N ASN A 187 -18.00 -6.95 8.80
CA ASN A 187 -17.62 -5.66 8.20
C ASN A 187 -18.13 -5.48 6.76
N LEU A 188 -18.81 -6.50 6.20
CA LEU A 188 -19.48 -6.41 4.89
C LEU A 188 -20.91 -5.88 5.00
N ILE A 189 -21.58 -6.17 6.13
CA ILE A 189 -22.92 -5.65 6.43
C ILE A 189 -22.72 -4.29 7.09
N GLN A 190 -22.42 -3.29 6.28
CA GLN A 190 -22.56 -1.90 6.71
C GLN A 190 -24.03 -1.57 6.47
N ASP A 191 -24.82 -1.55 7.54
CA ASP A 191 -26.22 -1.13 7.46
C ASP A 191 -26.28 0.21 6.75
N CYS A 192 -27.05 0.30 5.66
CA CYS A 192 -27.36 1.54 4.93
C CYS A 192 -28.23 2.51 5.77
N LEU A 193 -28.06 2.54 7.09
CA LEU A 193 -28.75 3.43 8.02
C LEU A 193 -27.77 4.50 8.54
N MET A 194 -27.43 5.46 7.68
CA MET A 194 -27.33 6.89 8.01
C MET A 194 -27.53 7.72 6.74
#